data_AF-A0A959H1U0-F1
#
_entry.id   AF-A0A959H1U0-F1
#
_cell.length_a   1.000
_cell.length_b   1.000
_cell.length_c   1.000
_cell.angle_alpha   90.00
_cell.angle_beta   90.00
_cell.angle_gamma   90.00
#
_symmetry.space_group_name_H-M   'P 1'
#
loop_
_entity.id
_entity.type
_entity.pdbx_description
1 polymer ?
#
loop_
_entity_poly.entity_id
_entity_poly.type
_entity_poly.pdbx_seq_one_letter_code
_entity_poly.pdbx_strand_id
1 'polypeptide(L)'
;MLNRKLLEVLRHLGTLEKKRLRLFLLSPYFNSTSAADDIVRLYDLIVQYDADEECQELSKESVFGIFFPDRVFKENTKSPLDSMTTDLFALVRRFLAQTELERESGEVEEHLALAKFYRKFAYEERFWQVIGSLRKVHEKSPWRDARHYFKQFKIEEEELSFRSLYNSFEDDVNLIAVHTNLDRYYSIMKLDFACALTYQGQFAPIEMPPSIVPVEELLNQVSNGGPFDLPVNHIYKLLMQMLRGSATEENLHALEHLIEQYEAEVPFEKRKEFSAYHQFLWTQLYSTSGNDQSLQNTFAVYKKHLEMGYCYFDDMLPLTDFRNLTIIG
;
A
#
# COMPACT_ATOMS: atom_id res chain seq x y z
N MET A 1 10.64 6.99 -32.07
CA MET A 1 9.46 6.54 -31.30
C MET A 1 9.08 7.61 -30.28
N LEU A 2 7.79 7.76 -29.96
CA LEU A 2 7.34 8.61 -28.85
C LEU A 2 7.85 8.02 -27.52
N ASN A 3 7.79 8.77 -26.41
CA ASN A 3 8.33 8.31 -25.12
C ASN A 3 7.63 7.02 -24.67
N ARG A 4 8.36 5.90 -24.72
CA ARG A 4 7.85 4.56 -24.39
C ARG A 4 7.22 4.47 -23.00
N LYS A 5 7.87 5.06 -21.99
CA LYS A 5 7.37 5.06 -20.60
C LYS A 5 6.04 5.77 -20.46
N LEU A 6 5.81 6.83 -21.24
CA LEU A 6 4.54 7.53 -21.24
C LEU A 6 3.43 6.65 -21.82
N LEU A 7 3.68 6.01 -22.97
CA LEU A 7 2.70 5.14 -23.63
C LEU A 7 2.35 3.94 -22.76
N GLU A 8 3.37 3.25 -22.21
CA GLU A 8 3.21 2.14 -21.28
C GLU A 8 2.28 2.49 -20.12
N VAL A 9 2.52 3.61 -19.43
CA VAL A 9 1.69 4.03 -18.29
C VAL A 9 0.27 4.37 -18.73
N LEU A 10 0.11 5.14 -19.81
CA LEU A 10 -1.21 5.56 -20.29
C LEU A 10 -2.07 4.39 -20.79
N ARG A 11 -1.45 3.32 -21.31
CA ARG A 11 -2.13 2.11 -21.76
C ARG A 11 -2.81 1.37 -20.61
N HIS A 12 -2.22 1.38 -19.41
CA HIS A 12 -2.77 0.71 -18.23
C HIS A 12 -3.89 1.49 -17.54
N LEU A 13 -4.07 2.77 -17.86
CA LEU A 13 -5.14 3.57 -17.27
C LEU A 13 -6.51 3.13 -17.80
N GLY A 14 -7.43 2.87 -16.88
CA GLY A 14 -8.83 2.61 -17.22
C GLY A 14 -9.51 3.83 -17.84
N THR A 15 -10.67 3.64 -18.47
CA THR A 15 -11.43 4.72 -19.12
C THR A 15 -11.76 5.87 -18.16
N LEU A 16 -12.09 5.56 -16.90
CA LEU A 16 -12.38 6.58 -15.88
C LEU A 16 -11.13 7.36 -15.48
N GLU A 17 -9.99 6.70 -15.33
CA GLU A 17 -8.71 7.32 -14.98
C GLU A 17 -8.22 8.22 -16.11
N LYS A 18 -8.33 7.78 -17.37
CA LYS A 18 -8.06 8.62 -18.55
C LYS A 18 -8.91 9.90 -18.50
N LYS A 19 -10.23 9.80 -18.27
CA LYS A 19 -11.10 10.99 -18.14
C LYS A 19 -10.67 11.93 -17.00
N ARG A 20 -10.29 11.39 -15.84
CA ARG A 20 -9.82 12.19 -14.69
C ARG A 20 -8.46 12.84 -14.96
N LEU A 21 -7.53 12.13 -15.59
CA LEU A 21 -6.25 12.67 -16.03
C LEU A 21 -6.47 13.83 -17.01
N ARG A 22 -7.41 13.70 -17.95
CA ARG A 22 -7.75 14.81 -18.86
C ARG A 22 -8.22 16.06 -18.10
N LEU A 23 -9.09 15.90 -17.10
CA LEU A 23 -9.52 17.02 -16.24
C LEU A 23 -8.36 17.63 -15.46
N PHE A 24 -7.45 16.80 -14.97
CA PHE A 24 -6.23 17.24 -14.29
C PHE A 24 -5.33 18.08 -15.23
N LEU A 25 -5.15 17.63 -16.49
CA LEU A 25 -4.36 18.34 -17.49
C LEU A 25 -4.99 19.66 -17.95
N LEU A 26 -6.32 19.77 -17.91
CA LEU A 26 -7.05 21.02 -18.18
C LEU A 26 -7.01 22.02 -17.03
N SER A 27 -6.58 21.59 -15.83
CA SER A 27 -6.51 22.47 -14.68
C SER A 27 -5.32 23.43 -14.80
N PRO A 28 -5.54 24.76 -14.80
CA PRO A 28 -4.45 25.73 -14.87
C PRO A 28 -3.57 25.72 -13.60
N TYR A 29 -4.05 25.12 -12.51
CA TYR A 29 -3.27 24.92 -11.30
C TYR A 29 -2.17 23.87 -11.47
N PHE A 30 -2.45 22.81 -12.25
CA PHE A 30 -1.50 21.72 -12.48
C PHE A 30 -0.70 21.91 -13.76
N ASN A 31 -1.36 22.35 -14.84
CA ASN A 31 -0.77 22.59 -16.15
C ASN A 31 -0.72 24.09 -16.43
N SER A 32 0.23 24.78 -15.80
CA SER A 32 0.38 26.24 -15.88
C SER A 32 1.42 26.69 -16.93
N THR A 33 1.86 25.78 -17.80
CA THR A 33 2.91 26.08 -18.79
C THR A 33 2.35 26.82 -20.00
N SER A 34 3.21 27.52 -20.74
CA SER A 34 2.81 28.15 -22.01
C SER A 34 2.38 27.15 -23.09
N ALA A 35 2.71 25.86 -22.92
CA ALA A 35 2.35 24.78 -23.83
C ALA A 35 1.15 23.96 -23.32
N ALA A 36 0.37 24.48 -22.37
CA ALA A 36 -0.70 23.74 -21.70
C ALA A 36 -1.70 23.11 -22.68
N ASP A 37 -2.19 23.88 -23.66
CA ASP A 37 -3.14 23.41 -24.66
C ASP A 37 -2.54 22.32 -25.56
N ASP A 38 -1.27 22.48 -25.95
CA ASP A 38 -0.58 21.50 -26.79
C ASP A 38 -0.29 20.20 -26.02
N ILE A 39 -0.03 20.26 -24.72
CA ILE A 39 0.09 19.08 -23.85
C ILE A 39 -1.24 18.32 -23.79
N VAL A 40 -2.37 19.02 -23.64
CA VAL A 40 -3.71 18.39 -23.63
C VAL A 40 -4.00 17.75 -24.99
N ARG A 41 -3.70 18.46 -26.09
CA ARG A 41 -3.84 17.91 -27.46
C ARG A 41 -2.97 16.68 -27.68
N LEU A 42 -1.75 16.66 -27.16
CA LEU A 42 -0.84 15.51 -27.26
C LEU A 42 -1.42 14.31 -26.50
N TYR A 43 -1.93 14.55 -25.30
CA TYR A 43 -2.63 13.53 -24.52
C TYR A 43 -3.85 12.97 -25.27
N ASP A 44 -4.71 13.84 -25.81
CA ASP A 44 -5.92 13.43 -26.53
C ASP A 44 -5.56 12.58 -27.77
N LEU A 45 -4.50 12.95 -28.51
CA LEU A 45 -4.00 12.17 -29.63
C LEU A 45 -3.51 10.78 -29.20
N ILE A 46 -2.74 10.69 -28.12
CA ILE A 46 -2.25 9.39 -27.61
C ILE A 46 -3.40 8.48 -27.20
N VAL A 47 -4.39 9.03 -26.48
CA VAL A 47 -5.54 8.26 -26.00
C VAL A 47 -6.46 7.83 -27.14
N GLN A 48 -6.59 8.63 -28.21
CA GLN A 48 -7.35 8.26 -29.40
C GLN A 48 -6.86 6.95 -30.03
N TYR A 49 -5.55 6.68 -29.94
CA TYR A 49 -4.92 5.45 -30.45
C TYR A 49 -4.56 4.47 -29.32
N ASP A 50 -5.32 4.50 -28.22
CA ASP A 50 -5.19 3.60 -27.06
C ASP A 50 -3.78 3.51 -26.44
N ALA A 51 -2.94 4.53 -26.67
CA ALA A 51 -1.53 4.54 -26.31
C ALA A 51 -0.75 3.32 -26.84
N ASP A 52 -1.14 2.82 -28.02
CA ASP A 52 -0.49 1.69 -28.66
C ASP A 52 0.91 2.07 -29.19
N GLU A 53 1.94 1.43 -28.64
CA GLU A 53 3.34 1.64 -29.02
C GLU A 53 3.62 1.27 -30.48
N GLU A 54 2.85 0.34 -31.05
CA GLU A 54 3.03 -0.14 -32.43
C GLU A 54 2.29 0.70 -33.46
N CYS A 55 1.44 1.64 -33.01
CA CYS A 55 0.64 2.50 -33.86
C CYS A 55 1.51 3.52 -34.60
N GLN A 56 1.45 3.51 -35.94
CA GLN A 56 2.26 4.37 -36.80
C GLN A 56 1.91 5.86 -36.63
N GLU A 57 0.65 6.16 -36.30
CA GLU A 57 0.14 7.50 -36.03
C GLU A 57 0.74 8.10 -34.75
N LEU A 58 1.20 7.26 -33.82
CA LEU A 58 1.96 7.65 -32.63
C LEU A 58 3.48 7.64 -32.85
N SER A 59 3.94 7.42 -34.09
CA SER A 59 5.35 7.57 -34.42
C SER A 59 5.80 9.02 -34.17
N LYS A 60 7.07 9.18 -33.78
CA LYS A 60 7.62 10.50 -33.44
C LYS A 60 7.55 11.47 -34.63
N GLU A 61 7.75 10.97 -35.85
CA GLU A 61 7.67 11.75 -37.08
C GLU A 61 6.23 12.21 -37.35
N SER A 62 5.26 11.29 -37.28
CA SER A 62 3.83 11.60 -37.49
C SER A 62 3.33 12.64 -36.49
N VAL A 63 3.61 12.44 -35.20
CA VAL A 63 3.21 13.38 -34.15
C VAL A 63 3.94 14.72 -34.32
N PHE A 64 5.22 14.72 -34.69
CA PHE A 64 5.96 15.97 -34.92
C PHE A 64 5.34 16.80 -36.04
N GLY A 65 4.94 16.18 -37.15
CA GLY A 65 4.27 16.87 -38.26
C GLY A 65 2.92 17.51 -37.88
N ILE A 66 2.19 16.91 -36.93
CA ILE A 66 0.91 17.45 -36.45
C ILE A 66 1.10 18.70 -35.58
N PHE A 67 2.10 18.70 -34.70
CA PHE A 67 2.32 19.78 -33.74
C PHE A 67 3.25 20.89 -34.26
N PHE A 68 4.12 20.57 -35.22
CA PHE A 68 5.13 21.49 -35.75
C PHE A 68 5.20 21.43 -37.29
N PRO A 69 4.10 21.71 -38.01
CA PRO A 69 4.02 21.54 -39.46
C PRO A 69 5.06 22.37 -40.23
N ASP A 70 5.46 23.52 -39.69
CA ASP A 70 6.44 24.42 -40.31
C ASP A 70 7.90 24.01 -40.04
N ARG A 71 8.14 22.86 -39.39
CA ARG A 71 9.49 22.39 -39.03
C ARG A 71 9.78 21.03 -39.66
N VAL A 72 11.03 20.86 -40.08
CA VAL A 72 11.51 19.57 -40.60
C VAL A 72 11.86 18.67 -39.42
N PHE A 73 11.23 17.49 -39.37
CA PHE A 73 11.61 16.46 -38.42
C PHE A 73 13.03 15.96 -38.74
N LYS A 74 13.85 15.84 -37.69
CA LYS A 74 15.19 15.28 -37.79
C LYS A 74 15.31 14.14 -36.80
N GLU A 75 15.59 12.95 -37.31
CA GLU A 75 15.78 11.78 -36.47
C GLU A 75 17.01 11.95 -35.55
N ASN A 76 16.99 11.32 -34.37
CA ASN A 76 18.09 11.33 -33.40
C ASN A 76 18.55 12.72 -32.90
N THR A 77 17.72 13.75 -33.04
CA THR A 77 17.96 15.07 -32.43
C THR A 77 16.86 15.45 -31.45
N LYS A 78 17.24 16.24 -30.43
CA LYS A 78 16.28 16.74 -29.44
C LYS A 78 15.35 17.75 -30.12
N SER A 79 14.06 17.50 -29.98
CA SER A 79 12.98 18.26 -30.62
C SER A 79 12.08 18.91 -29.57
N PRO A 80 11.33 19.96 -29.92
CA PRO A 80 10.27 20.50 -29.05
C PRO A 80 9.26 19.45 -28.59
N LEU A 81 8.95 18.46 -29.43
CA LEU A 81 8.09 17.33 -29.09
C LEU A 81 8.65 16.51 -27.92
N ASP A 82 9.98 16.36 -27.82
CA ASP A 82 10.60 15.65 -26.69
C ASP A 82 10.35 16.38 -25.36
N SER A 83 10.43 17.72 -25.38
CA SER A 83 10.11 18.53 -24.20
C SER A 83 8.63 18.38 -23.82
N MET A 84 7.72 18.53 -24.78
CA MET A 84 6.28 18.34 -24.53
C MET A 84 5.95 16.96 -23.97
N THR A 85 6.56 15.91 -24.52
CA THR A 85 6.34 14.53 -24.05
C THR A 85 6.90 14.33 -22.64
N THR A 86 8.01 14.99 -22.32
CA THR A 86 8.60 15.00 -20.96
C THR A 86 7.69 15.71 -19.97
N ASP A 87 7.13 16.87 -20.35
CA ASP A 87 6.22 17.67 -19.53
C ASP A 87 4.90 16.92 -19.29
N LEU A 88 4.32 16.33 -20.34
CA LEU A 88 3.15 15.47 -20.22
C LEU A 88 3.43 14.29 -19.28
N PHE A 89 4.56 13.61 -19.42
CA PHE A 89 4.90 12.50 -18.52
C PHE A 89 5.11 12.94 -17.07
N ALA A 90 5.65 14.14 -16.84
CA ALA A 90 5.72 14.72 -15.50
C ALA A 90 4.32 14.96 -14.90
N LEU A 91 3.38 15.46 -15.70
CA LEU A 91 1.99 15.66 -15.28
C LEU A 91 1.26 14.32 -15.02
N VAL A 92 1.48 13.30 -15.85
CA VAL A 92 0.94 11.95 -15.62
C VAL A 92 1.45 11.38 -14.30
N ARG A 93 2.76 11.48 -14.01
CA ARG A 93 3.31 11.03 -12.72
C ARG A 93 2.71 11.79 -11.54
N ARG A 94 2.51 13.10 -11.68
CA ARG A 94 1.89 13.94 -10.64
C ARG A 94 0.42 13.56 -10.42
N PHE A 95 -0.32 13.28 -11.48
CA PHE A 95 -1.70 12.81 -11.41
C PHE A 95 -1.79 11.47 -10.68
N LEU A 96 -0.92 10.51 -10.99
CA LEU A 96 -0.88 9.22 -10.33
C LEU A 96 -0.58 9.36 -8.83
N ALA A 97 0.43 10.17 -8.49
CA ALA A 97 0.75 10.45 -7.08
C ALA A 97 -0.42 11.12 -6.34
N GLN A 98 -1.08 12.10 -6.97
CA GLN A 98 -2.23 12.79 -6.39
C GLN A 98 -3.40 11.81 -6.17
N THR A 99 -3.70 10.97 -7.16
CA THR A 99 -4.79 9.99 -7.10
C THR A 99 -4.55 8.98 -5.98
N GLU A 100 -3.32 8.52 -5.82
CA GLU A 100 -2.98 7.56 -4.76
C GLU A 100 -3.08 8.21 -3.36
N LEU A 101 -2.61 9.45 -3.21
CA LEU A 101 -2.75 10.20 -1.96
C LEU A 101 -4.23 10.41 -1.57
N GLU A 102 -5.09 10.73 -2.54
CA GLU A 102 -6.53 10.87 -2.33
C GLU A 102 -7.18 9.53 -1.94
N ARG A 103 -6.73 8.43 -2.53
CA ARG A 103 -7.26 7.08 -2.27
C ARG A 103 -6.89 6.55 -0.88
N GLU A 104 -5.62 6.65 -0.49
CA GLU A 104 -5.14 6.01 0.74
C GLU A 104 -5.64 6.69 2.02
N SER A 105 -5.80 8.02 2.00
CA SER A 105 -6.21 8.74 3.21
C SER A 105 -6.81 10.13 2.98
N GLY A 106 -7.39 10.42 1.80
CA GLY A 106 -7.82 11.78 1.40
C GLY A 106 -8.42 12.61 2.52
N GLU A 107 -9.55 12.20 3.10
CA GLU A 107 -10.22 12.99 4.16
C GLU A 107 -9.38 13.12 5.45
N VAL A 108 -8.61 12.10 5.83
CA VAL A 108 -7.73 12.14 7.02
C VAL A 108 -6.54 13.09 6.79
N GLU A 109 -5.84 12.96 5.65
CA GLU A 109 -4.71 13.86 5.34
C GLU A 109 -5.18 15.31 5.12
N GLU A 110 -6.34 15.52 4.51
CA GLU A 110 -6.92 16.85 4.33
C GLU A 110 -7.14 17.56 5.67
N HIS A 111 -7.81 16.89 6.61
CA HIS A 111 -8.01 17.43 7.95
C HIS A 111 -6.69 17.60 8.70
N LEU A 112 -5.72 16.69 8.56
CA LEU A 112 -4.41 16.84 9.19
C LEU A 112 -3.64 18.05 8.62
N ALA A 113 -3.74 18.30 7.31
CA ALA A 113 -3.16 19.48 6.67
C ALA A 113 -3.81 20.78 7.17
N LEU A 114 -5.14 20.79 7.35
CA LEU A 114 -5.86 21.92 7.95
C LEU A 114 -5.47 22.14 9.42
N ALA A 115 -5.32 21.07 10.22
CA ALA A 115 -4.86 21.16 11.60
C ALA A 115 -3.47 21.83 11.68
N LYS A 116 -2.53 21.38 10.84
CA LYS A 116 -1.19 22.01 10.71
C LYS A 116 -1.26 23.48 10.34
N PHE A 117 -2.15 23.84 9.42
CA PHE A 117 -2.38 25.23 9.03
C PHE A 117 -2.91 26.04 10.21
N TYR A 118 -3.94 25.57 10.92
CA TYR A 118 -4.51 26.29 12.06
C TYR A 118 -3.55 26.40 13.23
N ARG A 119 -2.75 25.36 13.51
CA ARG A 119 -1.66 25.43 14.49
C ARG A 119 -0.64 26.50 14.13
N LYS A 120 -0.20 26.55 12.86
CA LYS A 120 0.79 27.55 12.38
C LYS A 120 0.37 28.99 12.68
N PHE A 121 -0.93 29.27 12.68
CA PHE A 121 -1.48 30.61 12.95
C PHE A 121 -2.16 30.73 14.32
N ALA A 122 -2.03 29.73 15.19
CA ALA A 122 -2.65 29.67 16.52
C ALA A 122 -4.18 29.89 16.50
N TYR A 123 -4.87 29.39 15.47
CA TYR A 123 -6.33 29.44 15.38
C TYR A 123 -6.98 28.32 16.18
N GLU A 124 -7.00 28.48 17.50
CA GLU A 124 -7.38 27.46 18.48
C GLU A 124 -8.76 26.81 18.24
N GLU A 125 -9.82 27.62 18.13
CA GLU A 125 -11.17 27.08 17.96
C GLU A 125 -11.27 26.23 16.67
N ARG A 126 -10.63 26.69 15.59
CA ARG A 126 -10.60 25.99 14.30
C ARG A 126 -9.76 24.73 14.35
N PHE A 127 -8.65 24.77 15.07
CA PHE A 127 -7.80 23.61 15.31
C PHE A 127 -8.60 22.49 16.00
N TRP A 128 -9.24 22.79 17.13
CA TRP A 128 -10.01 21.80 17.88
C TRP A 128 -11.22 21.26 17.11
N GLN A 129 -11.89 22.11 16.32
CA GLN A 129 -12.96 21.68 15.41
C GLN A 129 -12.44 20.64 14.41
N VAL A 130 -11.29 20.90 13.77
CA VAL A 130 -10.71 19.98 12.78
C VAL A 130 -10.19 18.70 13.43
N ILE A 131 -9.53 18.76 14.59
CA ILE A 131 -9.09 17.54 15.31
C ILE A 131 -10.29 16.66 15.68
N GLY A 132 -11.40 17.26 16.13
CA GLY A 132 -12.63 16.52 16.42
C GLY A 132 -13.21 15.82 15.18
N SER A 133 -13.23 16.49 14.02
CA SER A 133 -13.66 15.88 12.76
C SER A 133 -12.70 14.78 12.29
N LEU A 134 -11.40 15.02 12.40
CA LEU A 134 -10.35 14.08 12.03
C LEU A 134 -10.47 12.76 12.80
N ARG A 135 -10.65 12.82 14.13
CA ARG A 135 -10.88 11.63 14.95
C ARG A 135 -12.13 10.85 14.52
N LYS A 136 -13.25 11.55 14.28
CA LYS A 136 -14.49 10.91 13.79
C LYS A 136 -14.32 10.22 12.44
N VAL A 137 -13.61 10.84 11.51
CA VAL A 137 -13.34 10.25 10.18
C VAL A 137 -12.44 9.02 10.35
N HIS A 138 -11.39 9.13 11.17
CA HIS A 138 -10.45 8.06 11.42
C HIS A 138 -11.12 6.83 12.08
N GLU A 139 -12.03 7.05 13.04
CA GLU A 139 -12.76 6.00 13.75
C GLU A 139 -13.73 5.22 12.85
N LYS A 140 -14.20 5.79 11.73
CA LYS A 140 -15.07 5.08 10.77
C LYS A 140 -14.37 3.90 10.09
N SER A 141 -13.04 3.91 10.02
CA SER A 141 -12.29 2.78 9.48
C SER A 141 -12.43 1.59 10.43
N PRO A 142 -12.93 0.43 9.97
CA PRO A 142 -12.97 -0.76 10.82
C PRO A 142 -11.59 -1.36 11.02
N TRP A 143 -10.63 -1.04 10.14
CA TRP A 143 -9.30 -1.63 10.18
C TRP A 143 -8.46 -1.11 11.34
N ARG A 144 -7.74 -2.03 11.98
CA ARG A 144 -6.82 -1.82 13.11
C ARG A 144 -5.42 -2.32 12.77
N ASP A 145 -4.94 -1.92 11.60
CA ASP A 145 -3.63 -2.27 11.05
C ASP A 145 -2.56 -1.21 11.37
N ALA A 146 -1.34 -1.42 10.84
CA ALA A 146 -0.25 -0.46 11.00
C ALA A 146 -0.63 0.93 10.48
N ARG A 147 -1.32 1.02 9.35
CA ARG A 147 -1.75 2.29 8.74
C ARG A 147 -2.70 3.05 9.67
N HIS A 148 -3.63 2.36 10.30
CA HIS A 148 -4.53 2.94 11.30
C HIS A 148 -3.73 3.58 12.45
N TYR A 149 -2.85 2.82 13.11
CA TYR A 149 -2.11 3.34 14.26
C TYR A 149 -1.08 4.41 13.90
N PHE A 150 -0.51 4.37 12.69
CA PHE A 150 0.33 5.46 12.20
C PHE A 150 -0.45 6.77 12.03
N LYS A 151 -1.66 6.69 11.47
CA LYS A 151 -2.56 7.85 11.35
C LYS A 151 -2.94 8.37 12.74
N GLN A 152 -3.31 7.50 13.68
CA GLN A 152 -3.60 7.91 15.06
C GLN A 152 -2.38 8.59 15.70
N PHE A 153 -1.18 8.03 15.57
CA PHE A 153 0.06 8.65 16.03
C PHE A 153 0.23 10.07 15.47
N LYS A 154 -0.05 10.28 14.18
CA LYS A 154 0.03 11.62 13.54
C LYS A 154 -1.01 12.61 14.06
N ILE A 155 -2.21 12.15 14.39
CA ILE A 155 -3.23 12.97 15.03
C ILE A 155 -2.76 13.43 16.41
N GLU A 156 -2.27 12.49 17.23
CA GLU A 156 -1.81 12.79 18.59
C GLU A 156 -0.55 13.66 18.60
N GLU A 157 0.36 13.46 17.65
CA GLU A 157 1.57 14.28 17.47
C GLU A 157 1.21 15.74 17.12
N GLU A 158 0.21 15.95 16.28
CA GLU A 158 -0.24 17.28 15.89
C GLU A 158 -0.97 17.99 17.04
N GLU A 159 -1.82 17.28 17.80
CA GLU A 159 -2.43 17.83 19.01
C GLU A 159 -1.38 18.18 20.08
N LEU A 160 -0.38 17.32 20.30
CA LEU A 160 0.73 17.60 21.21
C LEU A 160 1.49 18.87 20.77
N SER A 161 1.75 18.98 19.46
CA SER A 161 2.42 20.14 18.87
C SER A 161 1.62 21.44 19.02
N PHE A 162 0.29 21.37 19.05
CA PHE A 162 -0.56 22.53 19.29
C PHE A 162 -0.57 22.94 20.76
N ARG A 163 -0.75 21.97 21.67
CA ARG A 163 -0.76 22.22 23.13
C ARG A 163 0.57 22.83 23.61
N SER A 164 1.69 22.42 23.03
CA SER A 164 3.00 22.97 23.39
C SER A 164 3.17 24.47 23.07
N LEU A 165 2.33 25.06 22.20
CA LEU A 165 2.34 26.51 21.95
C LEU A 165 1.99 27.33 23.21
N TYR A 166 1.21 26.75 24.12
CA TYR A 166 0.67 27.45 25.29
C TYR A 166 1.36 27.05 26.61
N ASN A 167 2.39 26.18 26.57
CA ASN A 167 3.16 25.73 27.73
C ASN A 167 2.31 25.30 28.94
N SER A 168 1.14 24.70 28.70
CA SER A 168 0.34 24.11 29.77
C SER A 168 1.00 22.80 30.21
N PHE A 169 1.88 22.87 31.21
CA PHE A 169 2.50 21.71 31.88
C PHE A 169 1.49 20.75 32.54
N GLU A 170 0.19 21.01 32.44
CA GLU A 170 -0.88 20.23 33.08
C GLU A 170 -1.39 19.05 32.24
N ASP A 171 -1.00 18.90 30.96
CA ASP A 171 -1.56 17.90 30.04
C ASP A 171 -0.52 16.92 29.45
N ASP A 172 0.11 16.08 30.29
CA ASP A 172 0.97 14.96 29.85
C ASP A 172 0.19 13.83 29.13
N VAL A 173 -1.15 13.90 29.13
CA VAL A 173 -2.04 12.88 28.55
C VAL A 173 -1.77 12.66 27.06
N ASN A 174 -1.45 13.72 26.31
CA ASN A 174 -1.24 13.58 24.87
C ASN A 174 0.09 12.91 24.52
N LEU A 175 1.11 13.07 25.37
CA LEU A 175 2.40 12.41 25.16
C LEU A 175 2.26 10.88 25.29
N ILE A 176 1.46 10.41 26.26
CA ILE A 176 1.14 8.98 26.43
C ILE A 176 0.44 8.45 25.17
N ALA A 177 -0.51 9.19 24.61
CA ALA A 177 -1.24 8.79 23.41
C ALA A 177 -0.31 8.72 22.18
N VAL A 178 0.62 9.67 22.03
CA VAL A 178 1.67 9.63 20.99
C VAL A 178 2.50 8.36 21.11
N HIS A 179 3.06 8.08 22.30
CA HIS A 179 3.88 6.89 22.53
C HIS A 179 3.11 5.59 22.27
N THR A 180 1.91 5.48 22.82
CA THR A 180 1.06 4.29 22.68
C THR A 180 0.79 3.95 21.21
N ASN A 181 0.47 4.95 20.38
CA ASN A 181 0.17 4.70 18.97
C ASN A 181 1.43 4.48 18.13
N LEU A 182 2.56 5.10 18.51
CA LEU A 182 3.85 4.82 17.90
C LEU A 182 4.27 3.36 18.16
N ASP A 183 4.14 2.88 19.40
CA ASP A 183 4.46 1.51 19.79
C ASP A 183 3.56 0.48 19.09
N ARG A 184 2.26 0.78 18.97
CA ARG A 184 1.31 -0.03 18.19
C ARG A 184 1.75 -0.13 16.73
N TYR A 185 1.95 0.99 16.05
CA TYR A 185 2.42 1.01 14.67
C TYR A 185 3.73 0.24 14.49
N TYR A 186 4.72 0.54 15.34
CA TYR A 186 6.04 -0.06 15.27
C TYR A 186 5.99 -1.59 15.45
N SER A 187 5.24 -2.06 16.44
CA SER A 187 5.14 -3.50 16.73
C SER A 187 4.56 -4.30 15.56
N ILE A 188 3.49 -3.80 14.93
CA ILE A 188 2.88 -4.45 13.76
C ILE A 188 3.90 -4.54 12.63
N MET A 189 4.54 -3.42 12.27
CA MET A 189 5.52 -3.38 11.18
C MET A 189 6.75 -4.26 11.47
N LYS A 190 7.23 -4.23 12.71
CA LYS A 190 8.42 -4.98 13.12
C LYS A 190 8.15 -6.48 13.10
N LEU A 191 6.98 -6.92 13.59
CA LEU A 191 6.57 -8.31 13.57
C LEU A 191 6.29 -8.82 12.16
N ASP A 192 5.70 -7.99 11.30
CA ASP A 192 5.49 -8.28 9.88
C ASP A 192 6.79 -8.61 9.16
N PHE A 193 7.74 -7.68 9.18
CA PHE A 193 9.03 -7.88 8.55
C PHE A 193 9.83 -9.00 9.19
N ALA A 194 9.71 -9.21 10.51
CA ALA A 194 10.36 -10.33 11.16
C ALA A 194 9.80 -11.67 10.66
N CYS A 195 8.48 -11.81 10.51
CA CYS A 195 7.85 -13.01 9.93
C CYS A 195 8.30 -13.21 8.48
N ALA A 196 8.29 -12.16 7.67
CA ALA A 196 8.71 -12.21 6.27
C ALA A 196 10.19 -12.66 6.14
N LEU A 197 11.09 -12.11 6.97
CA LEU A 197 12.49 -12.51 7.00
C LEU A 197 12.65 -13.98 7.43
N THR A 198 11.94 -14.40 8.47
CA THR A 198 11.99 -15.80 8.96
C THR A 198 11.47 -16.77 7.90
N TYR A 199 10.42 -16.40 7.19
CA TYR A 199 9.87 -17.17 6.08
C TYR A 199 10.81 -17.23 4.88
N GLN A 200 11.38 -16.09 4.46
CA GLN A 200 12.35 -16.06 3.36
C GLN A 200 13.60 -16.92 3.69
N GLY A 201 14.00 -16.94 4.97
CA GLY A 201 15.09 -17.78 5.48
C GLY A 201 14.86 -19.28 5.31
N GLN A 202 13.63 -19.73 5.06
CA GLN A 202 13.32 -21.14 4.76
C GLN A 202 13.81 -21.57 3.37
N PHE A 203 14.01 -20.62 2.46
CA PHE A 203 14.37 -20.89 1.06
C PHE A 203 15.83 -20.54 0.73
N ALA A 204 16.40 -19.55 1.43
CA ALA A 204 17.77 -19.10 1.20
C ALA A 204 18.42 -18.61 2.50
N PRO A 205 19.74 -18.80 2.68
CA PRO A 205 20.47 -18.18 3.78
C PRO A 205 20.37 -16.66 3.71
N ILE A 206 20.02 -16.03 4.83
CA ILE A 206 19.97 -14.57 4.96
C ILE A 206 21.05 -14.14 5.94
N GLU A 207 21.98 -13.29 5.50
CA GLU A 207 22.92 -12.63 6.40
C GLU A 207 22.19 -11.55 7.21
N MET A 208 22.02 -11.79 8.51
CA MET A 208 21.38 -10.84 9.41
C MET A 208 22.43 -9.89 10.00
N PRO A 209 22.35 -8.57 9.73
CA PRO A 209 23.24 -7.62 10.37
C PRO A 209 22.99 -7.57 11.89
N PRO A 210 24.04 -7.44 12.71
CA PRO A 210 23.96 -7.52 14.17
C PRO A 210 23.16 -6.37 14.84
N SER A 211 22.79 -5.33 14.09
CA SER A 211 22.08 -4.15 14.59
C SER A 211 20.55 -4.25 14.57
N ILE A 212 19.98 -5.34 14.04
CA ILE A 212 18.53 -5.53 14.05
C ILE A 212 18.10 -5.90 15.47
N VAL A 213 17.38 -4.99 16.14
CA VAL A 213 16.81 -5.23 17.48
C VAL A 213 16.05 -6.58 17.48
N PRO A 214 16.37 -7.50 18.42
CA PRO A 214 15.70 -8.79 18.55
C PRO A 214 14.18 -8.60 18.72
N VAL A 215 13.38 -9.41 18.03
CA VAL A 215 11.91 -9.32 18.07
C VAL A 215 11.33 -10.01 19.31
N GLU A 216 12.18 -10.72 20.05
CA GLU A 216 11.85 -11.54 21.22
C GLU A 216 11.19 -10.72 22.32
N GLU A 217 11.70 -9.51 22.60
CA GLU A 217 11.10 -8.65 23.62
C GLU A 217 9.68 -8.25 23.21
N LEU A 218 9.45 -7.87 21.94
CA LEU A 218 8.12 -7.55 21.45
C LEU A 218 7.18 -8.76 21.56
N LEU A 219 7.62 -9.94 21.15
CA LEU A 219 6.83 -11.18 21.23
C LEU A 219 6.45 -11.55 22.67
N ASN A 220 7.35 -11.29 23.62
CA ASN A 220 7.10 -11.51 25.04
C ASN A 220 6.04 -10.56 25.59
N GLN A 221 5.97 -9.33 25.07
CA GLN A 221 4.98 -8.34 25.50
C GLN A 221 3.61 -8.53 24.86
N VAL A 222 3.52 -9.19 23.70
CA VAL A 222 2.23 -9.61 23.13
C VAL A 222 1.56 -10.58 24.11
N SER A 223 0.27 -10.37 24.38
CA SER A 223 -0.54 -11.08 25.39
C SER A 223 -0.35 -10.65 26.86
N ASN A 224 0.48 -9.64 27.17
CA ASN A 224 0.64 -9.10 28.53
C ASN A 224 -0.20 -7.84 28.80
N GLY A 225 -1.11 -7.49 27.89
CA GLY A 225 -1.80 -6.20 27.88
C GLY A 225 -0.92 -5.06 27.36
N GLY A 226 -1.49 -3.84 27.30
CA GLY A 226 -0.78 -2.64 26.86
C GLY A 226 -0.78 -2.43 25.33
N PRO A 227 0.16 -1.61 24.79
CA PRO A 227 0.12 -1.19 23.39
C PRO A 227 0.41 -2.32 22.40
N PHE A 228 1.12 -3.37 22.80
CA PHE A 228 1.50 -4.47 21.91
C PHE A 228 0.44 -5.57 21.80
N ASP A 229 -0.57 -5.55 22.68
CA ASP A 229 -1.63 -6.54 22.77
C ASP A 229 -2.73 -6.26 21.73
N LEU A 230 -2.37 -6.42 20.45
CA LEU A 230 -3.24 -6.15 19.31
C LEU A 230 -3.61 -7.45 18.59
N PRO A 231 -4.84 -7.57 18.06
CA PRO A 231 -5.27 -8.71 17.25
C PRO A 231 -4.24 -9.20 16.23
N VAL A 232 -3.73 -8.29 15.40
CA VAL A 232 -2.74 -8.59 14.35
C VAL A 232 -1.39 -9.04 14.92
N ASN A 233 -1.00 -8.56 16.10
CA ASN A 233 0.24 -8.98 16.75
C ASN A 233 0.14 -10.40 17.31
N HIS A 234 -1.05 -10.83 17.75
CA HIS A 234 -1.27 -12.24 18.12
C HIS A 234 -1.11 -13.17 16.92
N ILE A 235 -1.63 -12.77 15.75
CA ILE A 235 -1.46 -13.51 14.49
C ILE A 235 0.04 -13.66 14.18
N TYR A 236 0.80 -12.56 14.23
CA TYR A 236 2.24 -12.63 13.98
C TYR A 236 3.01 -13.44 15.02
N LYS A 237 2.63 -13.37 16.29
CA LYS A 237 3.26 -14.18 17.35
C LYS A 237 3.10 -15.66 17.06
N LEU A 238 1.90 -16.11 16.69
CA LEU A 238 1.63 -17.50 16.35
C LEU A 238 2.36 -17.91 15.06
N LEU A 239 2.35 -17.06 14.03
CA LEU A 239 3.11 -17.28 12.79
C LEU A 239 4.61 -17.45 13.07
N MET A 240 5.20 -16.54 13.84
CA MET A 240 6.62 -16.58 14.18
C MET A 240 7.00 -17.86 14.93
N GLN A 241 6.16 -18.31 15.86
CA GLN A 241 6.36 -19.58 16.56
C GLN A 241 6.40 -20.75 15.57
N MET A 242 5.43 -20.83 14.65
CA MET A 242 5.36 -21.92 13.69
C MET A 242 6.50 -21.88 12.67
N LEU A 243 6.85 -20.70 12.15
CA LEU A 243 7.98 -20.51 11.22
C LEU A 243 9.33 -20.88 11.84
N ARG A 244 9.47 -20.81 13.17
CA ARG A 244 10.65 -21.26 13.93
C ARG A 244 10.65 -22.77 14.23
N GLY A 245 9.72 -23.53 13.67
CA GLY A 245 9.68 -25.00 13.75
C GLY A 245 8.72 -25.58 14.79
N SER A 246 7.75 -24.80 15.29
CA SER A 246 6.69 -25.30 16.19
C SER A 246 5.33 -25.46 15.52
N ALA A 247 5.32 -25.67 14.20
CA ALA A 247 4.09 -25.93 13.45
C ALA A 247 3.47 -27.28 13.83
N THR A 248 2.22 -27.25 14.27
CA THR A 248 1.38 -28.42 14.57
C THR A 248 0.00 -28.18 13.94
N GLU A 249 -0.78 -29.25 13.73
CA GLU A 249 -2.16 -29.09 13.24
C GLU A 249 -2.99 -28.17 14.15
N GLU A 250 -2.83 -28.31 15.47
CA GLU A 250 -3.51 -27.46 16.46
C GLU A 250 -3.18 -25.97 16.27
N ASN A 251 -1.89 -25.63 16.12
CA ASN A 251 -1.48 -24.25 15.92
C ASN A 251 -1.92 -23.68 14.56
N LEU A 252 -2.02 -24.53 13.52
CA LEU A 252 -2.49 -24.12 12.20
C LEU A 252 -3.99 -23.84 12.17
N HIS A 253 -4.78 -24.65 12.86
CA HIS A 253 -6.20 -24.38 13.07
C HIS A 253 -6.42 -23.16 13.96
N ALA A 254 -5.60 -22.99 15.01
CA ALA A 254 -5.64 -21.80 15.85
C ALA A 254 -5.33 -20.53 15.05
N LEU A 255 -4.37 -20.57 14.12
CA LEU A 255 -4.07 -19.45 13.24
C LEU A 255 -5.25 -19.09 12.33
N GLU A 256 -5.85 -20.09 11.70
CA GLU A 256 -7.02 -19.89 10.84
C GLU A 256 -8.17 -19.25 11.63
N HIS A 257 -8.49 -19.80 12.81
CA HIS A 257 -9.52 -19.26 13.67
C HIS A 257 -9.24 -17.81 14.09
N LEU A 258 -7.97 -17.49 14.40
CA LEU A 258 -7.58 -16.14 14.79
C LEU A 258 -7.72 -15.13 13.63
N ILE A 259 -7.40 -15.54 12.40
CA ILE A 259 -7.57 -14.71 11.20
C ILE A 259 -9.06 -14.46 10.94
N GLU A 260 -9.91 -15.48 11.10
CA GLU A 260 -11.37 -15.36 10.97
C GLU A 260 -11.98 -14.50 12.06
N GLN A 261 -11.55 -14.68 13.31
CA GLN A 261 -12.03 -13.90 14.45
C GLN A 261 -11.83 -12.40 14.25
N TYR A 262 -10.73 -12.01 13.61
CA TYR A 262 -10.37 -10.60 13.39
C TYR A 262 -10.55 -10.14 11.95
N GLU A 263 -11.32 -10.87 11.14
CA GLU A 263 -11.54 -10.58 9.72
C GLU A 263 -12.01 -9.14 9.48
N ALA A 264 -12.90 -8.62 10.32
CA ALA A 264 -13.44 -7.27 10.18
C ALA A 264 -12.40 -6.16 10.43
N GLU A 265 -11.38 -6.44 11.25
CA GLU A 265 -10.35 -5.48 11.66
C GLU A 265 -9.08 -5.55 10.79
N VAL A 266 -8.93 -6.61 9.99
CA VAL A 266 -7.73 -6.85 9.17
C VAL A 266 -8.08 -6.65 7.68
N PRO A 267 -7.39 -5.73 6.97
CA PRO A 267 -7.60 -5.51 5.54
C PRO A 267 -7.46 -6.80 4.72
N PHE A 268 -8.23 -6.89 3.62
CA PHE A 268 -8.23 -8.06 2.73
C PHE A 268 -6.84 -8.45 2.26
N GLU A 269 -6.03 -7.49 1.78
CA GLU A 269 -4.66 -7.77 1.32
C GLU A 269 -3.79 -8.38 2.42
N LYS A 270 -4.00 -7.95 3.68
CA LYS A 270 -3.25 -8.49 4.80
C LYS A 270 -3.67 -9.90 5.16
N ARG A 271 -4.95 -10.23 5.02
CA ARG A 271 -5.46 -11.60 5.18
C ARG A 271 -4.96 -12.52 4.07
N LYS A 272 -4.86 -12.00 2.84
CA LYS A 272 -4.24 -12.70 1.72
C LYS A 272 -2.77 -13.02 2.01
N GLU A 273 -2.00 -12.09 2.55
CA GLU A 273 -0.62 -12.36 3.01
C GLU A 273 -0.57 -13.45 4.09
N PHE A 274 -1.44 -13.40 5.10
CA PHE A 274 -1.53 -14.46 6.13
C PHE A 274 -1.87 -15.83 5.56
N SER A 275 -2.75 -15.87 4.56
CA SER A 275 -3.15 -17.09 3.87
C SER A 275 -1.98 -17.79 3.17
N ALA A 276 -1.03 -17.02 2.64
CA ALA A 276 0.17 -17.56 2.00
C ALA A 276 1.09 -18.25 3.02
N TYR A 277 1.28 -17.65 4.20
CA TYR A 277 2.00 -18.31 5.29
C TYR A 277 1.29 -19.58 5.75
N HIS A 278 -0.04 -19.54 5.90
CA HIS A 278 -0.83 -20.68 6.34
C HIS A 278 -0.74 -21.85 5.36
N GLN A 279 -0.87 -21.59 4.05
CA GLN A 279 -0.68 -22.59 2.98
C GLN A 279 0.72 -23.22 3.01
N PHE A 280 1.74 -22.37 3.15
CA PHE A 280 3.13 -22.84 3.27
C PHE A 280 3.31 -23.77 4.46
N LEU A 281 2.83 -23.37 5.65
CA LEU A 281 3.01 -24.15 6.87
C LEU A 281 2.27 -25.50 6.82
N TRP A 282 1.07 -25.54 6.23
CA TRP A 282 0.37 -26.81 5.96
C TRP A 282 1.18 -27.72 5.02
N THR A 283 1.72 -27.15 3.95
CA THR A 283 2.57 -27.88 2.99
C THR A 283 3.84 -28.42 3.64
N GLN A 284 4.47 -27.63 4.53
CA GLN A 284 5.64 -28.03 5.29
C GLN A 284 5.33 -29.15 6.29
N LEU A 285 4.18 -29.07 6.98
CA LEU A 285 3.72 -30.11 7.89
C LEU A 285 3.43 -31.42 7.15
N TYR A 286 2.77 -31.35 6.00
CA TYR A 286 2.55 -32.52 5.14
C TYR A 286 3.88 -33.12 4.67
N SER A 287 4.81 -32.29 4.19
CA SER A 287 6.12 -32.75 3.71
C SER A 287 6.94 -33.47 4.79
N THR A 288 6.72 -33.11 6.06
CA THR A 288 7.41 -33.71 7.22
C THR A 288 6.69 -34.95 7.75
N SER A 289 5.36 -34.94 7.79
CA SER A 289 4.54 -36.02 8.36
C SER A 289 4.26 -37.15 7.37
N GLY A 290 4.13 -36.83 6.08
CA GLY A 290 3.82 -37.77 5.00
C GLY A 290 2.46 -38.48 5.13
N ASN A 291 1.57 -38.02 6.01
CA ASN A 291 0.30 -38.70 6.27
C ASN A 291 -0.85 -38.14 5.40
N ASP A 292 -1.82 -39.01 5.09
CA ASP A 292 -2.95 -38.66 4.21
C ASP A 292 -3.87 -37.58 4.81
N GLN A 293 -3.94 -37.49 6.15
CA GLN A 293 -4.78 -36.50 6.84
C GLN A 293 -4.25 -35.07 6.62
N SER A 294 -2.94 -34.87 6.77
CA SER A 294 -2.24 -33.62 6.50
C SER A 294 -2.40 -33.22 5.03
N LEU A 295 -2.39 -34.19 4.10
CA LEU A 295 -2.62 -33.92 2.68
C LEU A 295 -4.04 -33.40 2.42
N GLN A 296 -5.05 -34.07 2.99
CA GLN A 296 -6.45 -33.65 2.88
C GLN A 296 -6.67 -32.26 3.48
N ASN A 297 -6.09 -31.99 4.66
CA ASN A 297 -6.17 -30.68 5.30
C ASN A 297 -5.50 -29.59 4.45
N THR A 298 -4.32 -29.89 3.89
CA THR A 298 -3.62 -28.96 2.99
C THR A 298 -4.47 -28.64 1.76
N PHE A 299 -5.06 -29.65 1.11
CA PHE A 299 -5.95 -29.42 -0.03
C PHE A 299 -7.18 -28.58 0.33
N ALA A 300 -7.82 -28.87 1.46
CA ALA A 300 -8.99 -28.14 1.93
C ALA A 300 -8.69 -26.65 2.14
N VAL A 301 -7.52 -26.33 2.70
CA VAL A 301 -7.05 -24.95 2.90
C VAL A 301 -6.81 -24.25 1.56
N TYR A 302 -6.11 -24.90 0.62
CA TYR A 302 -5.89 -24.34 -0.71
C TYR A 302 -7.20 -24.06 -1.45
N LYS A 303 -8.16 -24.98 -1.39
CA LYS A 303 -9.48 -24.82 -1.98
C LYS A 303 -10.23 -23.64 -1.37
N LYS A 304 -10.26 -23.54 -0.03
CA LYS A 304 -10.90 -22.44 0.69
C LYS A 304 -10.29 -21.09 0.30
N HIS A 305 -8.97 -20.97 0.31
CA HIS A 305 -8.29 -19.71 -0.05
C HIS A 305 -8.50 -19.32 -1.51
N LEU A 306 -8.62 -20.30 -2.41
CA LEU A 306 -8.99 -20.05 -3.81
C LEU A 306 -10.41 -19.46 -3.91
N GLU A 307 -11.39 -20.06 -3.22
CA GLU A 307 -12.78 -19.60 -3.19
C GLU A 307 -12.91 -18.19 -2.57
N MET A 308 -12.06 -17.87 -1.59
CA MET A 308 -11.99 -16.54 -0.95
C MET A 308 -11.24 -15.49 -1.79
N GLY A 309 -10.62 -15.87 -2.91
CA GLY A 309 -9.89 -14.95 -3.78
C GLY A 309 -8.45 -14.66 -3.34
N TYR A 310 -7.93 -15.31 -2.31
CA TYR A 310 -6.59 -15.04 -1.79
C TYR A 310 -5.46 -15.52 -2.72
N CYS A 311 -5.71 -16.52 -3.57
CA CYS A 311 -4.70 -17.05 -4.48
C CYS A 311 -4.48 -16.19 -5.75
N TYR A 312 -5.24 -15.12 -5.97
CA TYR A 312 -5.17 -14.34 -7.22
C TYR A 312 -4.24 -13.13 -7.08
N PHE A 313 -3.42 -12.86 -8.10
CA PHE A 313 -2.63 -11.64 -8.27
C PHE A 313 -2.98 -11.02 -9.63
N ASP A 314 -3.47 -9.79 -9.65
CA ASP A 314 -3.99 -9.12 -10.85
C ASP A 314 -4.98 -10.00 -11.65
N ASP A 315 -5.97 -10.58 -10.95
CA ASP A 315 -6.97 -11.52 -11.50
C ASP A 315 -6.39 -12.81 -12.11
N MET A 316 -5.09 -13.08 -11.90
CA MET A 316 -4.38 -14.26 -12.40
C MET A 316 -3.99 -15.18 -11.25
N LEU A 317 -4.06 -16.50 -11.46
CA LEU A 317 -3.59 -17.50 -10.50
C LEU A 317 -2.10 -17.80 -10.75
N PRO A 318 -1.20 -17.57 -9.77
CA PRO A 318 0.22 -17.92 -9.92
C PRO A 318 0.42 -19.40 -10.22
N LEU A 319 1.43 -19.71 -11.04
CA LEU A 319 1.73 -21.09 -11.46
C LEU A 319 2.04 -22.01 -10.28
N THR A 320 2.65 -21.49 -9.21
CA THR A 320 2.94 -22.24 -7.98
C THR A 320 1.66 -22.70 -7.30
N ASP A 321 0.68 -21.82 -7.14
CA ASP A 321 -0.59 -22.15 -6.49
C ASP A 321 -1.41 -23.11 -7.34
N PHE A 322 -1.43 -22.90 -8.65
CA PHE A 322 -2.05 -23.85 -9.60
C PHE A 322 -1.40 -25.24 -9.50
N ARG A 323 -0.06 -25.31 -9.51
CA ARG A 323 0.67 -26.59 -9.38
C ARG A 323 0.34 -27.27 -8.07
N ASN A 324 0.38 -26.55 -6.95
CA ASN A 324 0.08 -27.11 -5.63
C ASN A 324 -1.36 -27.66 -5.60
N LEU A 325 -2.35 -26.93 -6.11
CA LEU A 325 -3.72 -27.40 -6.26
C LEU A 325 -3.83 -28.69 -7.08
N THR A 326 -3.08 -28.81 -8.18
CA THR A 326 -3.10 -30.02 -9.05
C THR A 326 -2.32 -31.21 -8.52
N ILE A 327 -1.31 -30.99 -7.68
CA ILE A 327 -0.44 -32.05 -7.14
C ILE A 327 -1.03 -32.62 -5.85
N ILE A 328 -1.66 -31.76 -5.05
CA ILE A 328 -2.25 -32.10 -3.75
C ILE A 328 -3.68 -32.64 -3.93
N GLY A 329 -4.39 -32.17 -4.96
CA GLY A 329 -5.81 -32.48 -5.25
C GLY A 329 -6.08 -33.67 -6.16
#